data_AF-A0A3Q3MWX6-F1
#
_entry.id   AF-A0A3Q3MWX6-F1
#
_cell.length_a   1.000
_cell.length_b   1.000
_cell.length_c   1.000
_cell.angle_alpha   90.00
_cell.angle_beta   90.00
_cell.angle_gamma   90.00
#
_symmetry.space_group_name_H-M   'P 1'
#
loop_
_entity.id
_entity.type
_entity.pdbx_description
1 polymer ?
#
loop_
_entity_poly.entity_id
_entity_poly.type
_entity_poly.pdbx_seq_one_letter_code
_entity_poly.pdbx_strand_id
1 'polypeptide(L)'
;MSSCLPEDIELIEKHEEILRRRAELLEPMESRRQQLKVMKRKQVEVCEAARARNTTLLQDLQKIEDRLRGRPLPRPDLLALETRYWASVEESIPAWENFLLGKGPHPTDGPEQPPRRPKQKPSTAKDRGLPPRPRPRTAR
;
A
#
# COMPACT_ATOMS: atom_id res chain seq x y z
N MET A 1 31.15 -7.81 -72.29
CA MET A 1 30.33 -6.87 -71.48
C MET A 1 28.88 -7.24 -71.77
N SER A 2 28.21 -7.92 -70.83
CA SER A 2 26.81 -8.32 -71.02
C SER A 2 25.95 -7.05 -70.98
N SER A 3 25.34 -6.68 -72.10
CA SER A 3 24.39 -5.56 -72.14
C SER A 3 23.14 -5.97 -71.37
N CYS A 4 22.88 -5.30 -70.25
CA CYS A 4 21.64 -5.47 -69.49
C CYS A 4 20.47 -5.05 -70.38
N LEU A 5 19.48 -5.93 -70.53
CA LEU A 5 18.28 -5.60 -71.30
C LEU A 5 17.44 -4.59 -70.50
N PRO A 6 16.73 -3.66 -71.16
CA PRO A 6 15.88 -2.69 -70.48
C PRO A 6 14.84 -3.37 -69.56
N GLU A 7 14.35 -4.56 -69.92
CA GLU A 7 13.45 -5.33 -69.05
C GLU A 7 14.11 -5.80 -67.75
N ASP A 8 15.41 -6.14 -67.77
CA ASP A 8 16.15 -6.55 -66.58
C ASP A 8 16.33 -5.38 -65.60
N ILE A 9 16.53 -4.16 -66.13
CA ILE A 9 16.63 -2.94 -65.33
C ILE A 9 15.31 -2.65 -64.62
N GLU A 10 14.19 -2.69 -65.34
CA GLU A 10 12.86 -2.50 -64.73
C GLU A 10 12.54 -3.55 -63.66
N LEU A 11 12.96 -4.80 -63.88
CA LEU A 11 12.75 -5.88 -62.93
C LEU A 11 13.55 -5.64 -61.63
N ILE A 12 14.80 -5.20 -61.76
CA ILE A 12 15.66 -4.84 -60.62
C ILE A 12 15.03 -3.68 -59.84
N GLU A 13 14.56 -2.63 -60.52
CA GLU A 13 13.91 -1.50 -59.85
C GLU A 13 12.66 -1.92 -59.07
N LYS A 14 11.81 -2.78 -59.66
CA LYS A 14 10.65 -3.34 -58.97
C LYS A 14 11.06 -4.19 -57.76
N HIS A 15 12.14 -4.95 -57.88
CA HIS A 15 12.66 -5.76 -56.78
C HIS A 15 13.12 -4.88 -55.60
N GLU A 16 13.90 -3.85 -55.88
CA GLU A 16 14.37 -2.89 -54.88
C GLU A 16 13.20 -2.17 -54.18
N GLU A 17 12.17 -1.80 -54.93
CA GLU A 17 10.95 -1.21 -54.37
C GLU A 17 10.20 -2.19 -53.44
N ILE A 18 10.11 -3.47 -53.80
CA ILE A 18 9.52 -4.51 -52.94
C ILE A 18 10.34 -4.67 -51.66
N LEU A 19 11.67 -4.71 -51.77
CA LEU A 19 12.55 -4.82 -50.61
C LEU A 19 12.40 -3.62 -49.67
N ARG A 20 12.34 -2.40 -50.22
CA ARG A 20 12.12 -1.18 -49.45
C ARG A 20 10.82 -1.23 -48.66
N ARG A 21 9.70 -1.52 -49.34
CA ARG A 21 8.38 -1.65 -48.68
C ARG A 21 8.36 -2.72 -47.60
N ARG A 22 9.04 -3.83 -47.83
CA ARG A 22 9.16 -4.91 -46.84
C ARG A 22 9.96 -4.45 -45.62
N ALA A 23 11.06 -3.73 -45.81
CA ALA A 23 11.86 -3.19 -44.72
C ALA A 23 11.07 -2.15 -43.91
N GLU A 24 10.36 -1.24 -44.58
CA GLU A 24 9.50 -0.22 -43.96
C GLU A 24 8.40 -0.83 -43.09
N LEU A 25 7.83 -1.99 -43.50
CA LEU A 25 6.83 -2.68 -42.69
C LEU A 25 7.44 -3.50 -41.55
N LEU A 26 8.60 -4.13 -41.77
CA LEU A 26 9.23 -5.01 -40.78
C LEU A 26 9.76 -4.22 -39.58
N GLU A 27 10.42 -3.08 -39.80
CA GLU A 27 11.03 -2.27 -38.74
C GLU A 27 10.05 -1.96 -37.57
N PRO A 28 8.84 -1.40 -37.80
CA PRO A 28 7.91 -1.10 -36.72
C PRO A 28 7.33 -2.37 -36.06
N MET A 29 7.16 -3.46 -36.81
CA MET A 29 6.72 -4.73 -36.25
C MET A 29 7.76 -5.33 -35.30
N GLU A 30 9.03 -5.24 -35.65
CA GLU A 30 10.13 -5.71 -34.80
C GLU A 30 10.29 -4.85 -33.55
N SER A 31 10.22 -3.53 -33.70
CA SER A 31 10.23 -2.57 -32.59
C SER A 31 9.08 -2.86 -31.61
N ARG A 32 7.84 -2.99 -32.11
CA ARG A 32 6.67 -3.34 -31.28
C ARG A 32 6.86 -4.69 -30.57
N ARG A 33 7.38 -5.70 -31.27
CA ARG A 33 7.66 -7.02 -30.70
C ARG A 33 8.68 -6.93 -29.56
N GLN A 34 9.75 -6.14 -29.72
CA GLN A 34 10.75 -5.93 -28.68
C GLN A 34 10.17 -5.20 -27.47
N GLN A 35 9.38 -4.14 -27.68
CA GLN A 35 8.69 -3.42 -26.60
C GLN A 35 7.78 -4.35 -25.79
N LEU A 36 6.97 -5.18 -26.46
CA LEU A 36 6.10 -6.16 -25.80
C LEU A 36 6.91 -7.18 -24.97
N LYS A 37 8.06 -7.63 -25.49
CA LYS A 37 8.96 -8.52 -24.73
C LYS A 37 9.48 -7.85 -23.45
N VAL A 38 9.89 -6.59 -23.53
CA VAL A 38 10.36 -5.83 -22.37
C VAL A 38 9.24 -5.64 -21.34
N MET A 39 8.05 -5.24 -21.77
CA MET A 39 6.89 -5.07 -20.87
C MET A 39 6.53 -6.37 -20.16
N LYS A 40 6.48 -7.50 -20.88
CA LYS A 40 6.21 -8.81 -20.29
C LYS A 40 7.27 -9.20 -19.24
N ARG A 41 8.56 -8.98 -19.53
CA ARG A 41 9.64 -9.26 -18.57
C ARG A 41 9.48 -8.43 -17.30
N LYS A 42 9.26 -7.12 -17.43
CA LYS A 42 9.00 -6.23 -16.28
C LYS A 42 7.78 -6.68 -15.47
N GLN A 43 6.70 -7.08 -16.14
CA GLN A 43 5.49 -7.56 -15.46
C GLN A 43 5.75 -8.84 -14.67
N VAL A 44 6.49 -9.80 -15.25
CA VAL A 44 6.87 -11.04 -14.57
C VAL A 44 7.72 -10.74 -13.35
N GLU A 45 8.72 -9.88 -13.48
CA GLU A 45 9.60 -9.47 -12.37
C GLU A 45 8.81 -8.84 -11.21
N VAL A 46 7.88 -7.92 -11.51
CA VAL A 46 7.00 -7.31 -10.49
C VAL A 46 6.11 -8.37 -9.84
N CYS A 47 5.53 -9.28 -10.63
CA CYS A 47 4.71 -10.37 -10.09
C CYS A 47 5.51 -11.31 -9.19
N GLU A 48 6.73 -11.66 -9.56
CA GLU A 48 7.61 -12.53 -8.78
C GLU A 48 8.04 -11.85 -7.48
N ALA A 49 8.42 -10.57 -7.53
CA ALA A 49 8.74 -9.79 -6.34
C ALA A 49 7.54 -9.70 -5.38
N ALA A 50 6.33 -9.47 -5.91
CA ALA A 50 5.10 -9.46 -5.12
C ALA A 50 4.81 -10.84 -4.50
N ARG A 51 4.98 -11.93 -5.26
CA ARG A 51 4.82 -13.31 -4.77
C ARG A 51 5.82 -13.61 -3.65
N ALA A 52 7.07 -13.25 -3.81
CA ALA A 52 8.11 -13.45 -2.79
C ALA A 52 7.75 -12.71 -1.49
N ARG A 53 7.41 -11.42 -1.59
CA ARG A 53 6.95 -10.61 -0.45
C ARG A 53 5.73 -11.24 0.24
N ASN A 54 4.72 -11.63 -0.53
CA ASN A 54 3.50 -12.22 0.01
C ASN A 54 3.77 -13.55 0.72
N THR A 55 4.68 -14.36 0.17
CA THR A 55 5.09 -15.62 0.79
C THR A 55 5.73 -15.37 2.15
N THR A 56 6.63 -14.39 2.26
CA THR A 56 7.24 -14.00 3.55
C THR A 56 6.19 -13.53 4.55
N LEU A 57 5.27 -12.65 4.12
CA LEU A 57 4.20 -12.15 4.98
C LEU A 57 3.30 -13.28 5.50
N LEU A 58 2.93 -14.22 4.64
CA LEU A 58 2.11 -15.37 5.02
C LEU A 58 2.84 -16.27 6.03
N GLN A 59 4.14 -16.49 5.84
CA GLN A 59 4.94 -17.25 6.81
C GLN A 59 5.00 -16.56 8.16
N ASP A 60 5.16 -15.24 8.19
CA ASP A 60 5.21 -14.49 9.45
C ASP A 60 3.83 -14.45 10.13
N LEU A 61 2.74 -14.31 9.37
CA LEU A 61 1.38 -14.46 9.89
C LEU A 61 1.16 -15.85 10.49
N GLN A 62 1.57 -16.91 9.81
CA GLN A 62 1.47 -18.28 10.32
C GLN A 62 2.22 -18.42 11.65
N LYS A 63 3.47 -17.92 11.74
CA LYS A 63 4.24 -17.96 13.00
C LYS A 63 3.53 -17.22 14.14
N ILE A 64 2.90 -16.08 13.85
CA ILE A 64 2.14 -15.32 14.85
C ILE A 64 0.89 -16.11 15.27
N GLU A 65 0.18 -16.68 14.31
CA GLU A 65 -1.00 -17.51 14.58
C GLU A 65 -0.65 -18.73 15.43
N ASP A 66 0.42 -19.46 15.10
CA ASP A 66 0.86 -20.63 15.87
C ASP A 66 1.22 -20.24 17.32
N ARG A 67 1.86 -19.08 17.51
CA ARG A 67 2.15 -18.52 18.85
C ARG A 67 0.90 -18.14 19.62
N LEU A 68 -0.16 -17.71 18.92
CA LEU A 68 -1.44 -17.37 19.55
C LEU A 68 -2.24 -18.63 19.89
N ARG A 69 -2.30 -19.61 18.97
CA ARG A 69 -2.96 -20.91 19.21
C ARG A 69 -2.33 -21.67 20.37
N GLY A 70 -1.01 -21.58 20.53
CA GLY A 70 -0.30 -22.20 21.67
C GLY A 70 -0.46 -21.47 23.00
N ARG A 71 -1.09 -20.29 23.07
CA ARG A 71 -1.33 -19.60 24.33
C ARG A 71 -2.55 -20.19 25.05
N PRO A 72 -2.48 -20.36 26.38
CA PRO A 72 -3.64 -20.70 27.19
C PRO A 72 -4.72 -19.62 26.99
N LEU A 73 -5.96 -20.05 26.72
CA LEU A 73 -7.08 -19.11 26.64
C LEU A 73 -7.24 -18.38 27.98
N PRO A 74 -7.56 -17.07 27.98
CA PRO A 74 -7.92 -16.36 29.19
C PRO A 74 -9.10 -17.05 29.89
N ARG A 75 -9.20 -16.90 31.21
CA ARG A 75 -10.34 -17.44 31.97
C ARG A 75 -11.66 -16.96 31.34
N PRO A 76 -12.72 -17.78 31.30
CA PRO A 76 -14.00 -17.41 30.68
C PRO A 76 -14.56 -16.06 31.14
N ASP A 77 -14.36 -15.70 32.41
CA ASP A 77 -14.81 -14.42 32.98
C ASP A 77 -14.11 -13.21 32.34
N LEU A 78 -12.82 -13.34 32.04
CA LEU A 78 -12.05 -12.30 31.35
C LEU A 78 -12.50 -12.14 29.90
N LEU A 79 -12.79 -13.25 29.21
CA LEU A 79 -13.34 -13.23 27.86
C LEU A 79 -14.71 -12.54 27.84
N ALA A 80 -15.60 -12.89 28.78
CA ALA A 80 -16.91 -12.27 28.89
C ALA A 80 -16.85 -10.76 29.23
N LEU A 81 -15.82 -10.34 29.98
CA LEU A 81 -15.56 -8.92 30.24
C LEU A 81 -15.05 -8.22 28.98
N GLU A 82 -14.08 -8.82 28.28
CA GLU A 82 -13.50 -8.28 27.05
C GLU A 82 -14.57 -8.11 25.96
N THR A 83 -15.42 -9.10 25.74
CA THR A 83 -16.53 -9.01 24.78
C THR A 83 -17.48 -7.86 25.12
N ARG A 84 -17.88 -7.73 26.40
CA ARG A 84 -18.74 -6.62 26.84
C ARG A 84 -18.05 -5.27 26.71
N TYR A 85 -16.76 -5.21 26.97
CA TYR A 85 -15.97 -3.99 26.81
C TYR A 85 -15.92 -3.56 25.34
N TRP A 86 -15.59 -4.46 24.41
CA TRP A 86 -15.56 -4.12 22.98
C TRP A 86 -16.95 -3.73 22.45
N ALA A 87 -18.02 -4.39 22.88
CA ALA A 87 -19.38 -3.99 22.54
C ALA A 87 -19.70 -2.56 23.04
N SER A 88 -19.29 -2.22 24.27
CA SER A 88 -19.45 -0.86 24.81
C SER A 88 -18.59 0.18 24.07
N VAL A 89 -17.40 -0.20 23.62
CA VAL A 89 -16.55 0.66 22.78
C VAL A 89 -17.24 0.92 21.45
N GLU A 90 -17.74 -0.11 20.76
CA GLU A 90 -18.47 0.04 19.50
C GLU A 90 -19.71 0.94 19.65
N GLU A 91 -20.47 0.80 20.72
CA GLU A 91 -21.59 1.67 21.04
C GLU A 91 -21.16 3.13 21.28
N SER A 92 -19.97 3.34 21.83
CA SER A 92 -19.43 4.66 22.14
C SER A 92 -18.74 5.33 20.94
N ILE A 93 -18.26 4.58 19.95
CA ILE A 93 -17.52 5.12 18.79
C ILE A 93 -18.26 6.28 18.10
N PRO A 94 -19.57 6.22 17.81
CA PRO A 94 -20.29 7.33 17.18
C PRO A 94 -20.24 8.64 17.98
N ALA A 95 -20.34 8.57 19.31
CA ALA A 95 -20.23 9.75 20.16
C ALA A 95 -18.81 10.35 20.15
N TRP A 96 -17.80 9.52 19.86
CA TRP A 96 -16.41 9.91 19.78
C TRP A 96 -15.95 10.28 18.35
N GLU A 97 -16.74 9.97 17.32
CA GLU A 97 -16.35 10.09 15.91
C GLU A 97 -15.87 11.50 15.56
N ASN A 98 -16.66 12.53 15.92
CA ASN A 98 -16.29 13.92 15.64
C ASN A 98 -15.02 14.36 16.36
N PHE A 99 -14.79 13.88 17.59
CA PHE A 99 -13.57 14.16 18.34
C PHE A 99 -12.36 13.43 17.73
N LEU A 100 -12.49 12.14 17.42
CA LEU A 100 -11.42 11.32 16.83
C LEU A 100 -11.01 11.83 15.44
N LEU A 101 -11.94 12.43 14.71
CA LEU A 101 -11.68 13.09 13.43
C LEU A 101 -11.13 14.52 13.58
N GLY A 102 -10.96 15.03 14.82
CA GLY A 102 -10.45 16.36 15.12
C GLY A 102 -11.43 17.51 14.82
N LYS A 103 -12.72 17.20 14.69
CA LYS A 103 -13.78 18.11 14.26
C LYS A 103 -14.72 18.56 15.39
N GLY A 104 -14.54 18.04 16.60
CA GLY A 104 -15.41 18.33 17.74
C GLY A 104 -14.69 18.31 19.08
N PRO A 105 -15.33 18.86 20.14
CA PRO A 105 -14.83 18.80 21.50
C PRO A 105 -14.81 17.36 22.03
N HIS A 106 -14.08 17.11 23.12
CA HIS A 106 -14.01 15.77 23.70
C HIS A 106 -15.41 15.36 24.18
N PRO A 107 -15.86 14.10 23.99
CA PRO A 107 -17.23 13.67 24.36
C PRO A 107 -17.55 13.74 25.86
N THR A 108 -16.53 13.99 26.68
CA THR A 108 -16.62 14.17 28.14
C THR A 108 -16.68 15.64 28.55
N ASP A 109 -16.40 16.55 27.62
CA ASP A 109 -16.62 17.99 27.79
C ASP A 109 -18.13 18.24 27.64
N GLY A 110 -18.88 18.06 28.72
CA GLY A 110 -20.31 18.36 28.76
C GLY A 110 -20.63 19.83 28.41
N PRO A 111 -21.91 20.18 28.18
CA PRO A 111 -22.30 21.56 27.89
C PRO A 111 -21.82 22.48 29.00
N GLU A 112 -21.14 23.57 28.60
CA GLU A 112 -20.50 24.55 29.47
C GLU A 112 -21.32 24.83 30.74
N GLN A 113 -20.75 24.54 31.90
CA GLN A 113 -21.25 25.11 33.15
C GLN A 113 -21.17 26.65 33.05
N PRO A 114 -22.21 27.39 33.48
CA PRO A 114 -22.18 28.85 33.46
C PRO A 114 -21.03 29.38 34.33
N PRO A 115 -20.47 30.56 34.01
CA PRO A 115 -19.14 30.96 34.45
C PRO A 115 -19.08 31.10 35.97
N ARG A 116 -18.43 30.15 36.63
CA ARG A 116 -18.01 30.32 38.02
C ARG A 116 -16.76 31.19 38.05
N ARG A 117 -16.85 32.22 38.88
CA ARG A 117 -15.94 33.36 39.09
C ARG A 117 -14.45 33.00 39.09
N PRO A 118 -13.56 33.95 38.73
CA PRO A 118 -12.16 33.65 38.49
C PRO A 118 -11.42 33.48 39.81
N LYS A 119 -10.82 32.32 40.05
CA LYS A 119 -9.70 32.20 40.99
C LYS A 119 -8.63 31.24 40.48
N GLN A 120 -7.50 31.87 40.19
CA GLN A 120 -6.12 31.42 40.35
C GLN A 120 -5.57 30.36 39.37
N LYS A 121 -4.54 30.80 38.64
CA LYS A 121 -3.61 29.96 37.87
C LYS A 121 -2.94 28.96 38.82
N PRO A 122 -2.61 27.75 38.33
CA PRO A 122 -1.19 27.52 38.09
C PRO A 122 -0.85 26.67 36.86
N SER A 123 0.37 26.92 36.40
CA SER A 123 1.29 26.01 35.72
C SER A 123 1.00 25.60 34.27
N THR A 124 1.83 26.15 33.39
CA THR A 124 2.17 25.68 32.05
C THR A 124 2.71 24.24 32.12
N ALA A 125 1.85 23.27 31.84
CA ALA A 125 2.28 21.91 31.50
C ALA A 125 1.59 21.50 30.20
N LYS A 126 2.25 21.80 29.08
CA LYS A 126 1.98 21.18 27.77
C LYS A 126 2.43 19.73 27.86
N ASP A 127 1.52 18.84 28.24
CA ASP A 127 1.51 17.43 27.80
C ASP A 127 0.28 16.75 28.41
N ARG A 128 -0.85 16.85 27.72
CA ARG A 128 -2.00 15.97 27.97
C ARG A 128 -2.47 15.43 26.63
N GLY A 129 -2.20 14.16 26.38
CA GLY A 129 -2.83 13.43 25.28
C GLY A 129 -1.95 12.42 24.53
N LEU A 130 -0.63 12.36 24.79
CA LEU A 130 0.21 11.35 24.14
C LEU A 130 0.27 10.06 24.97
N PRO A 131 0.12 8.87 24.35
CA PRO A 131 0.37 7.61 25.03
C PRO A 131 1.84 7.56 25.49
N PRO A 132 2.12 6.91 26.64
CA PRO A 132 3.46 6.91 27.23
C PRO A 132 4.46 6.31 26.24
N ARG A 133 5.44 7.13 25.81
CA ARG A 133 6.55 6.64 24.98
C ARG A 133 7.48 5.76 25.82
N PRO A 134 7.96 4.61 25.29
CA PRO A 134 9.00 3.84 25.95
C PRO A 134 10.28 4.67 26.07
N ARG A 135 10.93 4.60 27.23
CA ARG A 135 12.18 5.33 27.50
C ARG A 135 13.31 4.78 26.62
N PRO A 136 14.20 5.63 26.07
CA PRO A 136 15.37 5.16 25.36
C PRO A 136 16.28 4.40 26.32
N ARG A 137 16.63 3.17 25.95
CA ARG A 137 17.59 2.32 26.67
C ARG A 137 18.97 2.93 26.50
N THR A 138 19.56 3.47 27.57
CA THR A 138 20.98 3.80 27.59
C THR A 138 21.78 2.51 27.40
N ALA A 139 22.57 2.47 26.33
CA ALA A 139 23.59 1.45 26.16
C ALA A 139 24.65 1.65 27.25
N ARG A 140 24.99 0.57 27.95
CA ARG A 140 26.24 0.44 28.68
C ARG A 140 27.28 -0.14 27.74
#